data_AF-A0A0Q9Q2M9-F1
#
_entry.id   AF-A0A0Q9Q2M9-F1
#
_cell.length_a   1.000
_cell.length_b   1.000
_cell.length_c   1.000
_cell.angle_alpha   90.00
_cell.angle_beta   90.00
_cell.angle_gamma   90.00
#
_symmetry.space_group_name_H-M   'P 1'
#
loop_
_entity.id
_entity.type
_entity.pdbx_description
1 polymer ?
#
loop_
_entity_poly.entity_id
_entity_poly.type
_entity_poly.pdbx_seq_one_letter_code
_entity_poly.pdbx_strand_id
1 'polypeptide(L)'
;MKDMVQFGIRIRDLRKMNNYSLRELGERSGVSYSFINSIENNRFNPSRETVIALADALRIAEKDELLLLAGFAPTEEESLDGLSGDGLDEVDDPDVSLFFKDFKNAPKERRDEMLRFWNFIKEQQQNRTPDSQQ
;
A
#
# COMPACT_ATOMS: atom_id res chain seq x y z
N MET A 1 4.41 -14.58 6.74
CA MET A 1 5.57 -15.50 6.79
C MET A 1 6.76 -14.71 6.27
N LYS A 2 7.92 -14.76 6.94
CA LYS A 2 9.10 -13.99 6.51
C LYS A 2 9.72 -14.63 5.28
N ASP A 3 9.83 -13.88 4.18
CA ASP A 3 10.48 -14.30 2.95
C ASP A 3 11.31 -13.14 2.38
N MET A 4 12.61 -13.16 2.71
CA MET A 4 13.54 -12.12 2.27
C MET A 4 13.86 -12.19 0.78
N VAL A 5 13.77 -13.38 0.16
CA VAL A 5 13.97 -13.54 -1.29
C VAL A 5 12.89 -12.76 -2.01
N GLN A 6 11.64 -13.02 -1.63
CA GLN A 6 10.50 -12.36 -2.23
C GLN A 6 10.48 -10.86 -1.91
N PHE A 7 10.88 -10.46 -0.70
CA PHE A 7 11.05 -9.05 -0.34
C PHE A 7 12.01 -8.32 -1.29
N GLY A 8 13.21 -8.86 -1.51
CA GLY A 8 14.21 -8.27 -2.39
C GLY A 8 13.74 -8.16 -3.84
N ILE A 9 13.03 -9.19 -4.33
CA ILE A 9 12.41 -9.20 -5.66
C ILE A 9 11.34 -8.10 -5.75
N ARG A 10 10.43 -8.01 -4.77
CA ARG A 10 9.36 -7.01 -4.74
C ARG A 10 9.94 -5.59 -4.77
N ILE A 11 10.93 -5.28 -3.91
CA ILE A 11 11.58 -3.97 -3.91
C ILE A 11 12.17 -3.62 -5.29
N ARG A 12 12.85 -4.58 -5.94
CA ARG A 12 13.41 -4.38 -7.28
C ARG A 12 12.33 -4.07 -8.31
N ASP A 13 11.24 -4.82 -8.29
CA ASP A 13 10.14 -4.67 -9.25
C ASP A 13 9.45 -3.32 -9.06
N LEU A 14 9.12 -2.97 -7.82
CA LEU A 14 8.50 -1.68 -7.48
C LEU A 14 9.39 -0.50 -7.89
N ARG A 15 10.70 -0.62 -7.64
CA ARG A 15 11.68 0.39 -8.07
C ARG A 15 11.67 0.57 -9.58
N LYS A 16 11.67 -0.53 -10.34
CA LYS A 16 11.64 -0.50 -11.81
C LYS A 16 10.32 0.02 -12.36
N MET A 17 9.18 -0.33 -11.76
CA MET A 17 7.87 0.19 -12.17
C MET A 17 7.77 1.71 -12.00
N ASN A 18 8.42 2.25 -10.96
CA ASN A 18 8.56 3.69 -10.75
C ASN A 18 9.65 4.35 -11.61
N ASN A 19 10.34 3.59 -12.48
CA ASN A 19 11.51 4.05 -13.24
C ASN A 19 12.64 4.64 -12.39
N TYR A 20 12.79 4.20 -11.14
CA TYR A 20 13.86 4.67 -10.26
C TYR A 20 15.14 3.85 -10.47
N SER A 21 16.27 4.55 -10.56
CA SER A 21 17.59 3.97 -10.32
C SER A 21 17.77 3.65 -8.83
N LEU A 22 18.79 2.84 -8.50
CA LEU A 22 19.16 2.56 -7.11
C LEU A 22 19.53 3.84 -6.34
N ARG A 23 20.08 4.84 -7.05
CA ARG A 23 20.45 6.14 -6.45
C ARG A 23 19.21 6.97 -6.16
N GLU A 24 18.27 7.07 -7.10
CA GLU A 24 17.02 7.81 -6.91
C GLU A 24 16.18 7.21 -5.79
N LEU A 25 16.05 5.87 -5.72
CA LEU A 25 15.36 5.24 -4.59
C LEU A 25 16.08 5.53 -3.28
N GLY A 26 17.42 5.55 -3.28
CA GLY A 26 18.19 5.85 -2.09
C GLY A 26 18.03 7.29 -1.61
N GLU A 27 18.01 8.25 -2.53
CA GLU A 27 17.73 9.66 -2.23
C GLU A 27 16.32 9.85 -1.66
N ARG A 28 15.32 9.16 -2.22
CA ARG A 28 13.92 9.26 -1.78
C ARG A 28 13.66 8.60 -0.42
N SER A 29 14.31 7.46 -0.16
CA SER A 29 14.14 6.68 1.07
C SER A 29 15.11 7.05 2.19
N GLY A 30 16.15 7.84 1.91
CA GLY A 30 17.25 8.07 2.84
C GLY A 30 18.14 6.83 3.06
N VAL A 31 17.95 5.77 2.28
CA VAL A 31 18.70 4.52 2.37
C VAL A 31 19.81 4.51 1.34
N SER A 32 21.04 4.13 1.71
CA SER A 32 22.13 4.13 0.74
C SER A 32 21.89 3.16 -0.43
N TYR A 33 22.27 3.54 -1.66
CA TYR A 33 22.10 2.72 -2.86
C TYR A 33 22.77 1.33 -2.74
N SER A 34 23.90 1.24 -2.03
CA SER A 34 24.64 -0.01 -1.81
C SER A 34 23.86 -0.96 -0.90
N PHE A 35 23.14 -0.41 0.06
CA PHE A 35 22.25 -1.16 0.94
C PHE A 35 21.01 -1.65 0.20
N ILE A 36 20.36 -0.80 -0.60
CA ILE A 36 19.24 -1.18 -1.47
C ILE A 36 19.66 -2.30 -2.42
N ASN A 37 20.82 -2.15 -3.07
CA ASN A 37 21.36 -3.19 -3.95
C ASN A 37 21.61 -4.51 -3.18
N SER A 38 22.00 -4.45 -1.92
CA SER A 38 22.21 -5.66 -1.10
C SER A 38 20.88 -6.31 -0.71
N ILE A 39 19.84 -5.51 -0.43
CA ILE A 39 18.47 -5.97 -0.21
C ILE A 39 17.91 -6.67 -1.45
N GLU A 40 17.99 -6.04 -2.63
CA GLU A 40 17.46 -6.63 -3.88
C GLU A 40 18.18 -7.91 -4.30
N ASN A 41 19.41 -8.10 -3.86
CA ASN A 41 20.19 -9.32 -4.08
C ASN A 41 20.17 -10.26 -2.88
N ASN A 42 19.27 -10.01 -1.93
CA ASN A 42 19.00 -10.88 -0.80
C ASN A 42 20.23 -11.15 0.11
N ARG A 43 21.12 -10.15 0.21
CA ARG A 43 22.36 -10.20 1.01
C ARG A 43 22.24 -9.50 2.35
N PHE A 44 21.12 -8.82 2.62
CA PHE A 44 20.94 -8.08 3.86
C PHE A 44 19.48 -8.11 4.33
N ASN A 45 19.29 -8.18 5.65
CA ASN A 45 17.98 -8.10 6.29
C ASN A 45 17.75 -6.69 6.86
N PRO A 46 16.87 -5.87 6.27
CA PRO A 46 16.63 -4.49 6.69
C PRO A 46 15.96 -4.40 8.07
N SER A 47 16.08 -3.23 8.71
CA SER A 47 15.27 -2.92 9.90
C SER A 47 13.83 -2.56 9.51
N ARG A 48 12.91 -2.57 10.47
CA ARG A 48 11.52 -2.18 10.25
C ARG A 48 11.40 -0.77 9.68
N GLU A 49 12.17 0.17 10.23
CA GLU A 49 12.23 1.57 9.80
C GLU A 49 12.74 1.68 8.35
N THR A 50 13.71 0.85 7.97
CA THR A 50 14.20 0.79 6.59
C THR A 50 13.10 0.30 5.65
N VAL A 51 12.34 -0.73 6.04
CA VAL A 51 11.23 -1.25 5.23
C VAL A 51 10.16 -0.18 5.02
N ILE A 52 9.80 0.54 6.09
CA ILE A 52 8.85 1.65 6.03
C ILE A 52 9.37 2.76 5.10
N ALA A 53 10.62 3.20 5.27
CA ALA A 53 11.21 4.24 4.45
C ALA A 53 11.27 3.86 2.95
N LEU A 54 11.54 2.59 2.64
CA LEU A 54 11.49 2.09 1.27
C LEU A 54 10.06 2.03 0.73
N ALA A 55 9.10 1.55 1.51
CA ALA A 55 7.69 1.50 1.13
C ALA A 55 7.13 2.91 0.82
N ASP A 56 7.40 3.87 1.71
CA ASP A 56 6.95 5.25 1.56
C ASP A 56 7.61 5.92 0.34
N ALA A 57 8.91 5.68 0.10
CA ALA A 57 9.62 6.20 -1.06
C ALA A 57 9.13 5.62 -2.38
N LEU A 58 8.66 4.36 -2.37
CA LEU A 58 8.05 3.71 -3.52
C LEU A 58 6.61 4.19 -3.76
N ARG A 59 5.97 4.83 -2.76
CA ARG A 59 4.61 5.44 -2.83
C ARG A 59 3.52 4.46 -3.28
N ILE A 60 3.52 3.25 -2.74
CA ILE A 60 2.59 2.18 -3.18
C ILE A 60 1.76 1.71 -2.00
N ALA A 61 0.50 1.38 -2.26
CA ALA A 61 -0.48 0.84 -1.31
C ALA A 61 -0.12 -0.53 -0.69
N GLU A 62 1.10 -1.02 -0.90
CA GLU A 62 1.55 -2.37 -0.52
C GLU A 62 2.55 -2.37 0.65
N LYS A 63 2.52 -1.32 1.49
CA LYS A 63 3.38 -1.20 2.69
C LYS A 63 3.24 -2.42 3.61
N ASP A 64 2.01 -2.91 3.80
CA ASP A 64 1.72 -4.10 4.62
C ASP A 64 2.34 -5.38 4.06
N GLU A 65 2.31 -5.55 2.73
CA GLU A 65 2.94 -6.69 2.07
C GLU A 65 4.45 -6.68 2.31
N LEU A 66 5.10 -5.52 2.12
CA LEU A 66 6.54 -5.36 2.32
C LEU A 66 6.94 -5.63 3.78
N LEU A 67 6.14 -5.16 4.74
CA LEU A 67 6.35 -5.44 6.16
C LEU A 67 6.24 -6.94 6.45
N LEU A 68 5.18 -7.60 5.96
CA LEU A 68 4.95 -9.03 6.17
C LEU A 68 6.07 -9.89 5.57
N LEU A 69 6.53 -9.56 4.36
CA LEU A 69 7.64 -10.23 3.68
C LEU A 69 8.95 -10.08 4.48
N ALA A 70 9.21 -8.89 5.02
CA ALA A 70 10.37 -8.65 5.89
C ALA A 70 10.24 -9.28 7.29
N GLY A 71 9.05 -9.78 7.65
CA GLY A 71 8.77 -10.45 8.92
C GLY A 71 8.27 -9.51 10.02
N PHE A 72 7.73 -8.35 9.66
CA PHE A 72 7.11 -7.40 10.56
C PHE A 72 5.58 -7.46 10.43
N ALA A 73 4.88 -7.32 11.55
CA ALA A 73 3.44 -7.12 11.53
C ALA A 73 3.15 -5.64 11.17
N PRO A 74 2.22 -5.38 10.24
CA PRO A 74 1.67 -4.05 10.03
C PRO A 74 0.95 -3.55 11.28
N THR A 75 1.09 -2.28 11.63
CA THR A 75 0.31 -1.64 12.69
C THR A 75 -0.89 -0.88 12.12
N GLU A 76 -1.90 -0.63 12.95
CA GLU A 76 -3.08 0.15 12.56
C GLU A 76 -2.71 1.55 12.04
N GLU A 77 -1.68 2.19 12.60
CA GLU A 77 -1.19 3.50 12.14
C GLU A 77 -0.63 3.47 10.71
N GLU A 78 0.04 2.39 10.33
CA GLU A 78 0.67 2.26 9.00
C GLU A 78 -0.35 1.92 7.92
N SER A 79 -1.44 1.26 8.30
CA SER A 79 -2.55 0.94 7.40
C SER A 79 -3.37 2.17 6.99
N LEU A 80 -3.29 3.27 7.74
CA LEU A 80 -4.04 4.52 7.48
C LEU A 80 -3.31 5.48 6.52
N ASP A 81 -1.98 5.36 6.39
CA ASP A 81 -1.16 6.23 5.52
C ASP A 81 -1.52 6.09 4.03
N GLY A 82 -1.99 4.91 3.60
CA GLY A 82 -2.43 4.65 2.23
C GLY A 82 -3.65 5.45 1.78
N LEU A 83 -4.36 6.11 2.72
CA LEU A 83 -5.54 6.94 2.44
C LEU A 83 -5.24 8.44 2.40
N SER A 84 -4.00 8.84 2.70
CA SER A 84 -3.58 10.24 2.76
C SER A 84 -2.69 10.67 1.57
N GLY A 85 -2.56 9.78 0.58
CA GLY A 85 -1.87 10.09 -0.67
C GLY A 85 -2.68 11.07 -1.52
N ASP A 86 -1.98 12.07 -2.04
CA ASP A 86 -2.28 12.96 -3.18
C ASP A 86 -2.59 12.20 -4.49
N GLY A 87 -3.38 11.13 -4.38
CA GLY A 87 -3.77 10.18 -5.40
C GLY A 87 -5.27 10.01 -5.35
N LEU A 88 -6.01 11.12 -5.41
CA LEU A 88 -7.21 11.09 -6.22
C LEU A 88 -6.71 10.91 -7.66
N ASP A 89 -6.33 9.67 -8.02
CA ASP A 89 -6.37 9.26 -9.41
C ASP A 89 -7.71 9.78 -9.91
N GLU A 90 -7.68 10.64 -10.93
CA GLU A 90 -8.87 11.28 -11.47
C GLU A 90 -9.92 10.19 -11.66
N VAL A 91 -10.90 10.20 -10.76
CA VAL A 91 -12.00 9.27 -10.83
C VAL A 91 -12.81 9.75 -12.02
N ASP A 92 -12.54 9.16 -13.21
CA ASP A 92 -13.23 9.43 -14.48
C ASP A 92 -14.69 8.93 -14.48
N ASP A 93 -15.23 8.68 -13.29
CA ASP A 93 -16.62 8.42 -13.04
C ASP A 93 -17.20 9.62 -12.26
N PRO A 94 -18.13 10.38 -12.87
CA PRO A 94 -18.70 11.58 -12.26
C PRO A 94 -19.48 11.26 -10.98
N ASP A 95 -20.07 10.06 -10.86
CA ASP A 95 -20.87 9.67 -9.70
C ASP A 95 -19.97 9.32 -8.51
N VAL A 96 -18.85 8.64 -8.78
CA VAL A 96 -17.87 8.32 -7.73
C VAL A 96 -17.14 9.58 -7.27
N SER A 97 -16.79 10.49 -8.18
CA SER A 97 -16.26 11.82 -7.84
C SER A 97 -17.21 12.62 -6.95
N LEU A 98 -18.51 12.62 -7.27
CA LEU A 98 -19.54 13.28 -6.48
C LEU A 98 -19.69 12.64 -5.09
N PHE A 99 -19.66 11.32 -5.01
CA PHE A 99 -19.71 10.59 -3.75
C PHE A 99 -18.57 10.99 -2.80
N PHE A 100 -17.32 11.05 -3.28
CA PHE A 100 -16.18 11.45 -2.44
C PHE A 100 -16.29 12.90 -1.96
N LYS A 101 -16.78 13.79 -2.81
CA LYS A 101 -17.03 15.20 -2.46
C LYS A 101 -18.08 15.30 -1.36
N ASP A 102 -19.18 14.57 -1.48
CA ASP A 102 -20.27 14.58 -0.49
C ASP A 102 -19.83 13.91 0.82
N PHE A 103 -19.09 12.80 0.74
CA PHE A 103 -18.52 12.13 1.89
C PHE A 103 -17.58 13.05 2.66
N LYS A 104 -16.64 13.75 1.99
CA LYS A 104 -15.69 14.67 2.65
C LYS A 104 -16.38 15.83 3.37
N ASN A 105 -17.47 16.35 2.81
CA ASN A 105 -18.21 17.48 3.36
C ASN A 105 -19.31 17.07 4.36
N ALA A 106 -19.59 15.78 4.52
CA ALA A 106 -20.65 15.30 5.38
C ALA A 106 -20.31 15.39 6.89
N PRO A 107 -21.31 15.63 7.75
CA PRO A 107 -21.16 15.51 9.20
C PRO A 107 -20.63 14.14 9.61
N LYS A 108 -19.90 14.07 10.73
CA LYS A 108 -19.26 12.83 11.21
C LYS A 108 -20.25 11.65 11.31
N GLU A 109 -21.43 11.89 11.86
CA GLU A 109 -22.50 10.89 11.99
C GLU A 109 -22.87 10.25 10.64
N ARG A 110 -22.99 11.09 9.60
CA ARG A 110 -23.33 10.64 8.26
C ARG A 110 -22.18 9.87 7.60
N ARG A 111 -20.93 10.30 7.81
CA ARG A 111 -19.75 9.56 7.33
C ARG A 111 -19.66 8.17 7.99
N ASP A 112 -19.91 8.10 9.29
CA ASP A 112 -19.87 6.84 10.05
C ASP A 112 -20.96 5.86 9.54
N GLU A 113 -22.15 6.34 9.23
CA GLU A 113 -23.20 5.53 8.59
C GLU A 113 -22.79 5.05 7.20
N MET A 114 -22.24 5.91 6.36
CA MET A 114 -21.76 5.54 5.02
C MET A 114 -20.68 4.45 5.08
N LEU A 115 -19.74 4.54 6.02
CA LEU A 115 -18.71 3.51 6.23
C LEU A 115 -19.30 2.18 6.71
N ARG A 116 -20.31 2.22 7.58
CA ARG A 116 -21.03 1.00 8.01
C ARG A 116 -21.69 0.30 6.83
N PHE A 117 -22.39 1.04 5.97
CA PHE A 117 -23.00 0.49 4.77
C PHE A 117 -21.97 -0.06 3.79
N TRP A 118 -20.86 0.66 3.59
CA TRP A 118 -19.77 0.20 2.73
C TRP A 118 -19.17 -1.13 3.21
N ASN A 119 -18.88 -1.23 4.51
CA ASN A 119 -18.36 -2.45 5.11
C ASN A 119 -19.36 -3.61 5.01
N PHE A 120 -20.65 -3.33 5.21
CA PHE A 120 -21.72 -4.30 5.01
C PHE A 120 -21.75 -4.84 3.57
N ILE A 121 -21.66 -3.97 2.55
CA ILE A 121 -21.62 -4.39 1.15
C ILE A 121 -20.39 -5.26 0.88
N LYS A 122 -19.23 -4.87 1.41
CA LYS A 122 -17.96 -5.61 1.27
C LYS A 122 -18.06 -7.01 1.88
N GLU A 123 -18.66 -7.14 3.06
CA GLU A 123 -18.92 -8.43 3.72
C GLU A 123 -19.89 -9.32 2.91
N GLN A 124 -20.94 -8.73 2.33
CA GLN A 124 -21.89 -9.46 1.47
C GLN A 124 -21.24 -9.95 0.17
N GLN A 125 -20.31 -9.19 -0.42
CA GLN A 125 -19.57 -9.61 -1.62
C GLN A 125 -18.54 -10.71 -1.31
N GLN A 126 -17.90 -10.71 -0.13
CA GLN A 126 -17.00 -11.78 0.29
C GLN A 126 -17.72 -13.12 0.56
N ASN A 127 -19.01 -13.08 0.93
CA ASN A 127 -19.84 -14.28 1.14
C ASN A 127 -20.50 -14.83 -0.14
N ARG A 128 -20.28 -14.21 -1.30
CA ARG A 128 -20.66 -14.79 -2.60
C ARG A 128 -19.46 -15.54 -3.18
N THR A 129 -19.21 -16.76 -2.71
CA THR A 129 -18.47 -17.73 -3.53
C THR A 129 -19.20 -17.90 -4.87
N PRO A 130 -18.50 -18.00 -6.01
CA PRO A 130 -19.14 -18.31 -7.28
C PRO A 130 -19.58 -19.78 -7.25
N ASP A 131 -20.83 -20.02 -6.83
CA ASP A 131 -21.48 -21.31 -7.06
C ASP A 131 -22.42 -21.19 -8.25
N SER A 132 -22.02 -21.93 -9.29
CA SER A 132 -22.79 -22.62 -10.32
C SER A 132 -23.88 -21.92 -11.14
N GLN A 133 -23.92 -22.42 -12.39
CA GLN A 133 -24.92 -22.26 -13.47
C GLN A 133 -24.64 -21.06 -14.39
N GLN A 134 -24.36 -21.26 -15.68
CA GLN A 134 -24.88 -22.28 -16.60
C GLN A 134 -23.81 -23.03 -17.39
#